data_AF-M0NDU4-F1
#
_entry.id   AF-M0NDU4-F1
#
_cell.length_a   1.000
_cell.length_b   1.000
_cell.length_c   1.000
_cell.angle_alpha   90.00
_cell.angle_beta   90.00
_cell.angle_gamma   90.00
#
_symmetry.space_group_name_H-M   'P 1'
#
loop_
_entity.id
_entity.type
_entity.pdbx_description
1 polymer ?
#
loop_
_entity_poly.entity_id
_entity_poly.type
_entity_poly.pdbx_seq_one_letter_code
_entity_poly.pdbx_strand_id
1 'polypeptide(L)'
;MTIIQDRTNRERVEDTLLTLLETDENGNSYRYFRASDLAEIGPEVSGAIAGSHLPQIEDDSPLSNGLIVERYNDTDCGPTLWIVRREKS
;
A
#
# COMPACT_ATOMS: atom_id res chain seq x y z
N MET A 1 -4.68 23.88 6.99
CA MET A 1 -4.48 22.99 8.16
C MET A 1 -4.40 21.55 7.65
N THR A 2 -3.55 21.30 6.65
CA THR A 2 -3.81 20.23 5.66
C THR A 2 -2.60 19.31 5.47
N ILE A 3 -1.37 19.82 5.67
CA ILE A 3 -0.13 19.07 5.46
C ILE A 3 0.09 18.01 6.55
N ILE A 4 -0.35 18.28 7.78
CA ILE A 4 -0.15 17.36 8.92
C ILE A 4 -1.03 16.10 8.75
N GLN A 5 -2.31 16.26 8.41
CA GLN A 5 -3.21 15.13 8.20
C GLN A 5 -2.81 14.28 6.99
N ASP A 6 -2.36 14.91 5.91
CA ASP A 6 -1.91 14.24 4.70
C ASP A 6 -0.67 13.35 4.96
N ARG A 7 0.31 13.89 5.70
CA ARG A 7 1.50 13.13 6.13
C ARG A 7 1.13 11.96 7.05
N THR A 8 0.22 12.19 8.00
CA THR A 8 -0.25 11.12 8.90
C THR A 8 -1.00 10.01 8.14
N ASN A 9 -1.80 10.37 7.14
CA ASN A 9 -2.53 9.37 6.35
C ASN A 9 -1.61 8.55 5.46
N ARG A 10 -0.60 9.18 4.85
CA ARG A 10 0.44 8.46 4.13
C ARG A 10 1.17 7.46 5.03
N GLU A 11 1.65 7.91 6.20
CA GLU A 11 2.33 7.05 7.18
C GLU A 11 1.45 5.86 7.59
N ARG A 12 0.14 6.07 7.80
CA ARG A 12 -0.82 4.99 8.09
C ARG A 12 -0.97 3.99 6.94
N VAL A 13 -0.98 4.46 5.70
CA VAL A 13 -1.04 3.58 4.52
C VAL A 13 0.24 2.75 4.43
N GLU A 14 1.42 3.35 4.63
CA GLU A 14 2.70 2.63 4.65
C GLU A 14 2.76 1.56 5.76
N ASP A 15 2.29 1.88 6.97
CA ASP A 15 2.20 0.92 8.08
C ASP A 15 1.22 -0.22 7.80
N THR A 16 0.08 0.09 7.17
CA THR A 16 -0.90 -0.94 6.76
C THR A 16 -0.33 -1.86 5.69
N LEU A 17 0.49 -1.33 4.76
CA LEU A 17 1.19 -2.13 3.75
C LEU A 17 2.24 -3.06 4.36
N LEU A 18 2.96 -2.61 5.39
CA LEU A 18 3.85 -3.47 6.18
C LEU A 18 3.06 -4.61 6.82
N THR A 19 1.98 -4.29 7.51
CA THR A 19 1.10 -5.27 8.15
C THR A 19 0.53 -6.27 7.14
N LEU A 20 0.11 -5.79 5.96
CA LEU A 20 -0.37 -6.62 4.87
C LEU A 20 0.68 -7.65 4.46
N LEU A 21 1.97 -7.30 4.38
CA LEU A 21 3.02 -8.27 4.07
C LEU A 21 3.36 -9.19 5.23
N GLU A 22 3.37 -8.70 6.47
CA GLU A 22 3.76 -9.49 7.65
C GLU A 22 2.72 -10.54 8.04
N THR A 23 1.44 -10.27 7.75
CA THR A 23 0.32 -11.21 7.98
C THR A 23 0.21 -12.28 6.89
N ASP A 24 1.22 -12.42 6.02
CA ASP A 24 1.26 -13.51 5.07
C ASP A 24 1.63 -14.84 5.71
N GLU A 25 0.61 -15.67 5.93
CA GLU A 25 0.75 -17.03 6.48
C GLU A 25 1.68 -17.93 5.66
N ASN A 26 1.86 -17.62 4.38
CA ASN A 26 2.72 -18.38 3.47
C ASN A 26 4.16 -17.82 3.42
N GLY A 27 4.46 -16.73 4.12
CA GLY A 27 5.76 -16.06 4.10
C GLY A 27 6.16 -15.51 2.73
N ASN A 28 5.18 -15.24 1.86
CA ASN A 28 5.43 -14.65 0.55
C ASN A 28 6.07 -13.27 0.72
N SER A 29 7.08 -13.02 -0.10
CA SER A 29 7.78 -11.73 -0.13
C SER A 29 7.00 -10.65 -0.87
N TYR A 30 5.80 -10.97 -1.40
CA TYR A 30 4.95 -10.05 -2.15
C TYR A 30 3.45 -10.40 -2.00
N ARG A 31 2.58 -9.39 -2.13
CA ARG A 31 1.12 -9.54 -2.15
C ARG A 31 0.47 -8.60 -3.16
N TYR A 32 -0.63 -9.06 -3.75
CA TYR A 32 -1.55 -8.25 -4.54
C TYR A 32 -2.70 -7.77 -3.66
N PHE A 33 -3.13 -6.53 -3.85
CA PHE A 33 -4.26 -5.95 -3.11
C PHE A 33 -4.93 -4.83 -3.90
N ARG A 34 -6.16 -4.51 -3.50
CA ARG A 34 -6.86 -3.29 -3.89
C ARG A 34 -6.78 -2.28 -2.76
N ALA A 35 -6.94 -1.00 -3.08
CA ALA A 35 -6.99 0.05 -2.07
C ALA A 35 -8.07 -0.20 -0.99
N SER A 36 -9.21 -0.79 -1.37
CA SER A 36 -10.28 -1.20 -0.46
C SER A 36 -9.85 -2.21 0.59
N ASP A 37 -8.94 -3.12 0.22
CA ASP A 37 -8.55 -4.25 1.05
C ASP A 37 -7.68 -3.78 2.24
N LEU A 38 -7.00 -2.63 2.09
CA LEU A 38 -6.27 -2.00 3.19
C LEU A 38 -7.19 -1.54 4.33
N ALA A 39 -8.47 -1.27 4.05
CA ALA A 39 -9.43 -0.88 5.09
C ALA A 39 -9.85 -2.03 6.01
N GLU A 40 -9.69 -3.28 5.56
CA GLU A 40 -9.96 -4.45 6.39
C GLU A 40 -8.80 -4.74 7.35
N ILE A 41 -7.59 -4.26 7.01
CA ILE A 41 -6.36 -4.49 7.77
C ILE A 41 -6.09 -3.34 8.72
N GLY A 42 -6.14 -2.11 8.20
CA GLY A 42 -5.94 -0.88 8.96
C GLY A 42 -7.26 -0.15 9.15
N PRO A 43 -7.94 -0.24 10.32
CA PRO A 43 -9.24 0.42 10.53
C PRO A 43 -9.17 1.96 10.43
N GLU A 44 -7.97 2.54 10.50
CA GLU A 44 -7.72 3.98 10.29
C GLU A 44 -7.51 4.35 8.81
N VAL A 45 -7.37 3.38 7.90
CA VAL A 45 -7.11 3.56 6.47
C VAL A 45 -8.33 3.15 5.68
N SER A 46 -9.19 4.10 5.32
CA SER A 46 -10.29 3.79 4.38
C SER A 46 -9.75 3.52 2.97
N GLY A 47 -10.52 2.80 2.15
CA GLY A 47 -10.17 2.56 0.75
C GLY A 47 -9.97 3.84 -0.06
N ALA A 48 -10.66 4.93 0.30
CA ALA A 48 -10.47 6.24 -0.32
C ALA A 48 -9.10 6.87 0.05
N ILE A 49 -8.70 6.77 1.32
CA ILE A 49 -7.40 7.24 1.82
C ILE A 49 -6.27 6.44 1.16
N ALA A 50 -6.38 5.11 1.17
CA ALA A 50 -5.44 4.25 0.46
C ALA A 50 -5.35 4.62 -1.02
N GLY A 51 -6.50 4.75 -1.70
CA GLY A 51 -6.57 5.06 -3.12
C GLY A 51 -5.94 6.42 -3.49
N SER A 52 -6.01 7.41 -2.61
CA SER A 52 -5.39 8.73 -2.85
C SER A 52 -3.87 8.74 -2.63
N HIS A 53 -3.36 7.90 -1.72
CA HIS A 53 -1.93 7.90 -1.35
C HIS A 53 -1.10 6.83 -2.05
N LEU A 54 -1.68 5.71 -2.46
CA LEU A 54 -0.95 4.63 -3.14
C LEU A 54 -0.18 5.10 -4.40
N PRO A 55 -0.71 5.98 -5.26
CA PRO A 55 0.06 6.54 -6.37
C PRO A 55 1.30 7.33 -5.93
N GLN A 56 1.19 8.09 -4.83
CA GLN A 56 2.31 8.86 -4.29
C GLN A 56 3.37 7.93 -3.68
N ILE A 57 2.93 6.88 -3.00
CA ILE A 57 3.81 5.87 -2.39
C ILE A 57 4.51 5.04 -3.48
N GLU A 58 3.84 4.76 -4.59
CA GLU A 58 4.44 4.14 -5.77
C GLU A 58 5.54 5.01 -6.37
N ASP A 59 5.30 6.31 -6.56
CA ASP A 59 6.30 7.25 -7.07
C ASP A 59 7.55 7.33 -6.17
N ASP A 60 7.37 7.13 -4.87
CA ASP A 60 8.45 7.15 -3.87
C ASP A 60 9.06 5.76 -3.58
N SER A 61 8.62 4.70 -4.27
CA SER A 61 9.17 3.35 -4.09
C SER A 61 10.53 3.19 -4.81
N PRO A 62 11.54 2.50 -4.22
CA PRO A 62 11.51 1.82 -2.93
C PRO A 62 11.46 2.79 -1.75
N LEU A 63 10.58 2.50 -0.79
CA LEU A 63 10.41 3.27 0.43
C LEU A 63 11.61 3.05 1.37
N SER A 64 11.86 4.03 2.25
CA SER A 64 12.95 3.98 3.24
C SER A 64 12.90 2.78 4.19
N ASN A 65 11.75 2.12 4.33
CA ASN A 65 11.56 0.91 5.15
C ASN A 65 11.81 -0.39 4.36
N GLY A 66 12.30 -0.31 3.11
CA GLY A 66 12.59 -1.46 2.26
C GLY A 66 11.36 -2.07 1.59
N LEU A 67 10.21 -1.37 1.59
CA LEU A 67 9.05 -1.77 0.80
C LEU A 67 9.13 -1.23 -0.63
N ILE A 68 8.69 -2.06 -1.56
CA ILE A 68 8.43 -1.68 -2.94
C ILE A 68 6.94 -1.79 -3.17
N VAL A 69 6.33 -0.71 -3.64
CA VAL A 69 4.92 -0.63 -4.02
C VAL A 69 4.84 -0.33 -5.51
N GLU A 70 4.11 -1.15 -6.26
CA GLU A 70 4.01 -1.06 -7.72
C GLU A 70 2.56 -1.21 -8.14
N ARG A 71 2.11 -0.43 -9.13
CA ARG A 71 0.81 -0.66 -9.75
C ARG A 71 0.84 -1.87 -10.69
N TYR A 72 -0.15 -2.73 -10.57
CA TYR A 72 -0.36 -3.82 -11.51
C TYR A 72 -1.15 -3.33 -12.72
N ASN A 73 -0.47 -3.20 -13.87
CA ASN A 73 -1.00 -2.52 -15.07
C ASN A 73 -1.76 -3.45 -16.04
N ASP A 74 -1.99 -4.72 -15.70
CA ASP A 74 -2.56 -5.73 -16.60
C ASP A 74 -4.09 -5.88 -16.49
N THR A 75 -4.80 -4.83 -16.10
CA THR A 75 -6.27 -4.87 -15.98
C THR A 75 -6.93 -3.99 -17.02
N ASP A 76 -7.42 -4.62 -18.09
CA ASP A 76 -8.10 -3.98 -19.23
C ASP A 76 -9.44 -3.33 -18.86
N CYS A 77 -10.09 -3.69 -17.74
CA CYS A 77 -11.41 -3.15 -17.33
C CYS A 77 -11.72 -3.31 -15.81
N GLY A 78 -10.73 -3.30 -14.93
CA GLY A 78 -10.90 -3.63 -13.49
C GLY A 78 -10.50 -2.52 -12.51
N PRO A 79 -10.85 -2.64 -11.21
CA PRO A 79 -10.30 -1.78 -10.17
C PRO A 79 -8.78 -1.93 -10.11
N THR A 80 -8.08 -0.80 -9.91
CA THR A 80 -6.61 -0.76 -9.83
C THR A 80 -6.10 -1.75 -8.80
N LEU A 81 -5.24 -2.66 -9.26
CA LEU A 81 -4.51 -3.60 -8.43
C LEU A 81 -3.12 -3.06 -8.12
N TRP A 82 -2.68 -3.31 -6.90
CA TRP A 82 -1.39 -2.91 -6.38
C TRP A 82 -0.62 -4.14 -5.95
N ILE A 83 0.69 -4.07 -6.08
CA ILE A 83 1.65 -5.05 -5.60
C ILE A 83 2.47 -4.38 -4.52
N VAL A 84 2.61 -5.04 -3.38
CA VAL A 84 3.59 -4.68 -2.36
C VAL A 84 4.56 -5.84 -2.19
N ARG A 85 5.86 -5.55 -2.07
CA ARG A 85 6.91 -6.55 -1.84
C ARG A 85 8.06 -5.98 -1.05
N ARG A 86 8.90 -6.84 -0.47
CA ARG A 86 10.18 -6.42 0.12
C ARG A 86 11.22 -6.18 -0.98
N GLU A 87 12.01 -5.13 -0.84
CA GLU A 87 13.26 -4.97 -1.57
C GLU A 87 14.14 -6.19 -1.27
N LYS A 88 14.65 -6.84 -2.32
CA LYS A 88 15.50 -8.03 -2.14
C LYS A 88 16.72 -7.61 -1.33
N SER A 89 16.87 -8.20 -0.14
CA SER A 89 18.09 -8.11 0.67
C SER A 89 19.29 -8.66 -0.09
#